data_AF-A0A9W4G708-F1
#
_entry.id   AF-A0A9W4G708-F1
#
_cell.length_a   1.000
_cell.length_b   1.000
_cell.length_c   1.000
_cell.angle_alpha   90.00
_cell.angle_beta   90.00
_cell.angle_gamma   90.00
#
_symmetry.space_group_name_H-M   'P 1'
#
loop_
_entity.id
_entity.type
_entity.pdbx_description
1 polymer ?
#
loop_
_entity_poly.entity_id
_entity_poly.type
_entity_poly.pdbx_seq_one_letter_code
_entity_poly.pdbx_strand_id
1 'polypeptide(L)'
;MLFFEGQLAGHYQSGYENYQLFYKKIAEVCHQSCVILNSWEKPREIEKIEFENLPVRTLILGSLGLAAQNIFRDKNLSNPETWDILINTYQGNPLWLGMIATLIQELFNSRVTEFLYYDEPILCDSLQEQLKLHFQRLSPQEKTVITVLSHSSEIMNLQSLATQTKLSNSELLNTIQSLIRRFLVVREEQDNVTFFIVNPLLKEYVKKI
;
A
#
# COMPACT_ATOMS: atom_id res chain seq x y z
N MET A 1 2.90 14.88 -8.71
CA MET A 1 2.09 14.33 -7.60
C MET A 1 1.74 15.49 -6.66
N LEU A 2 0.55 15.53 -6.05
CA LEU A 2 0.10 16.69 -5.24
C LEU A 2 0.85 16.84 -3.91
N PHE A 3 1.33 15.73 -3.33
CA PHE A 3 1.91 15.68 -2.00
C PHE A 3 3.43 15.57 -2.01
N PHE A 4 4.07 16.14 -0.98
CA PHE A 4 5.52 16.10 -0.81
C PHE A 4 6.06 14.67 -0.72
N GLU A 5 7.27 14.51 -1.23
CA GLU A 5 8.11 13.34 -0.99
C GLU A 5 8.95 13.56 0.27
N GLY A 6 9.20 12.52 1.03
CA GLY A 6 10.02 12.60 2.26
C GLY A 6 9.31 13.27 3.44
N GLN A 7 8.00 13.53 3.33
CA GLN A 7 7.17 14.10 4.39
C GLN A 7 6.07 13.11 4.77
N LEU A 8 5.49 13.29 5.97
CA LEU A 8 4.28 12.54 6.34
C LEU A 8 3.15 12.83 5.34
N ALA A 9 2.30 11.84 5.10
CA ALA A 9 1.19 11.89 4.16
C ALA A 9 0.23 13.05 4.43
N GLY A 10 -0.30 13.61 3.33
CA GLY A 10 -1.27 14.69 3.31
C GLY A 10 -0.67 16.09 3.37
N HIS A 11 0.64 16.25 3.21
CA HIS A 11 1.26 17.57 3.04
C HIS A 11 1.40 17.91 1.56
N TYR A 12 0.70 18.95 1.11
CA TYR A 12 0.73 19.43 -0.27
C TYR A 12 2.07 20.06 -0.62
N GLN A 13 2.51 19.86 -1.86
CA GLN A 13 3.68 20.54 -2.42
C GLN A 13 3.44 22.04 -2.57
N SER A 14 4.53 22.81 -2.63
CA SER A 14 4.47 24.25 -2.92
C SER A 14 3.78 24.51 -4.26
N GLY A 15 2.79 25.40 -4.25
CA GLY A 15 1.93 25.73 -5.40
C GLY A 15 0.68 24.85 -5.53
N TYR A 16 0.54 23.79 -4.72
CA TYR A 16 -0.59 22.87 -4.73
C TYR A 16 -1.49 22.99 -3.48
N GLU A 17 -1.20 23.93 -2.58
CA GLU A 17 -1.96 24.14 -1.34
C GLU A 17 -3.43 24.50 -1.61
N ASN A 18 -3.72 25.14 -2.75
CA ASN A 18 -5.09 25.49 -3.13
C ASN A 18 -6.00 24.27 -3.39
N TYR A 19 -5.44 23.07 -3.63
CA TYR A 19 -6.23 21.85 -3.73
C TYR A 19 -6.93 21.51 -2.41
N GLN A 20 -6.32 21.86 -1.28
CA GLN A 20 -6.95 21.74 0.03
C GLN A 20 -8.29 22.51 0.07
N LEU A 21 -8.27 23.77 -0.38
CA LEU A 21 -9.46 24.62 -0.42
C LEU A 21 -10.48 24.11 -1.43
N PHE A 22 -10.02 23.65 -2.59
CA PHE A 22 -10.88 23.10 -3.63
C PHE A 22 -11.66 21.87 -3.13
N TYR A 23 -10.99 20.89 -2.52
CA TYR A 23 -11.66 19.70 -1.99
C TYR A 23 -12.62 20.01 -0.85
N LYS A 24 -12.30 20.99 -0.01
CA LYS A 24 -13.23 21.47 1.01
C LYS A 24 -14.48 22.09 0.38
N LYS A 25 -14.31 22.98 -0.61
CA LYS A 25 -15.43 23.68 -1.25
C LYS A 25 -16.34 22.75 -2.04
N ILE A 26 -15.77 21.79 -2.76
CA ILE A 26 -16.58 20.83 -3.51
C ILE A 26 -17.40 19.93 -2.58
N ALA A 27 -16.90 19.64 -1.36
CA ALA A 27 -17.65 18.87 -0.38
C ALA A 27 -18.77 19.66 0.33
N GLU A 28 -18.58 20.97 0.52
CA GLU A 28 -19.50 21.83 1.29
C GLU A 28 -20.59 22.47 0.43
N VAL A 29 -20.33 22.72 -0.85
CA VAL A 29 -21.24 23.47 -1.73
C VAL A 29 -22.25 22.53 -2.37
N CYS A 30 -23.52 22.91 -2.36
CA CYS A 30 -24.55 22.22 -3.13
C CYS A 30 -24.30 22.44 -4.64
N HIS A 31 -24.00 21.37 -5.36
CA HIS A 31 -23.79 21.39 -6.81
C HIS A 31 -24.40 20.15 -7.47
N GLN A 32 -24.69 20.23 -8.78
CA GLN A 32 -25.23 19.10 -9.57
C GLN A 32 -24.14 18.26 -10.26
N SER A 33 -22.88 18.44 -9.88
CA SER A 33 -21.74 17.67 -10.39
C SER A 33 -21.37 16.49 -9.48
N CYS A 34 -20.53 15.58 -9.97
CA CYS A 34 -19.87 14.53 -9.19
C CYS A 34 -18.36 14.62 -9.42
N VAL A 35 -17.56 14.45 -8.36
CA VAL A 35 -16.09 14.46 -8.43
C VAL A 35 -15.55 13.14 -7.89
N ILE A 36 -14.70 12.49 -8.68
CA ILE A 36 -13.99 11.27 -8.29
C ILE A 36 -12.51 11.63 -8.14
N LEU A 37 -11.95 11.36 -6.96
CA LEU A 37 -10.53 11.54 -6.66
C LEU A 37 -9.86 10.18 -6.50
N ASN A 38 -8.85 9.90 -7.33
CA ASN A 38 -7.97 8.75 -7.16
C ASN A 38 -6.67 9.22 -6.50
N SER A 39 -6.28 8.58 -5.40
CA SER A 39 -5.07 8.94 -4.66
C SER A 39 -4.39 7.73 -4.05
N TRP A 40 -3.06 7.79 -3.92
CA TRP A 40 -2.26 6.81 -3.18
C TRP A 40 -2.19 7.10 -1.69
N GLU A 41 -2.51 8.32 -1.29
CA GLU A 41 -2.65 8.68 0.11
C GLU A 41 -3.94 9.45 0.33
N LYS A 42 -4.68 9.12 1.39
CA LYS A 42 -5.93 9.82 1.70
C LYS A 42 -5.62 11.27 2.12
N PRO A 43 -6.18 12.30 1.43
CA PRO A 43 -5.99 13.68 1.85
C PRO A 43 -6.61 13.93 3.23
N ARG A 44 -5.96 14.74 4.06
CA ARG A 44 -6.38 15.00 5.45
C ARG A 44 -7.77 15.65 5.53
N GLU A 45 -8.10 16.47 4.55
CA GLU A 45 -9.38 17.17 4.49
C GLU A 45 -10.53 16.18 4.29
N ILE A 46 -10.31 15.17 3.45
CA ILE A 46 -11.31 14.15 3.16
C ILE A 46 -11.62 13.34 4.41
N GLU A 47 -10.62 13.01 5.23
CA GLU A 47 -10.86 12.35 6.53
C GLU A 47 -11.77 13.17 7.45
N LYS A 48 -11.53 14.48 7.52
CA LYS A 48 -12.34 15.38 8.35
C LYS A 48 -13.78 15.50 7.82
N ILE A 49 -13.92 15.72 6.52
CA ILE A 49 -15.20 15.95 5.85
C ILE A 49 -16.08 14.70 5.92
N GLU A 50 -15.50 13.50 5.80
CA GLU A 50 -16.23 12.25 5.96
C GLU A 50 -16.78 12.06 7.37
N PHE A 51 -15.99 12.42 8.39
CA PHE A 51 -16.43 12.34 9.77
C PHE A 51 -17.63 13.27 10.05
N GLU A 52 -17.71 14.40 9.36
CA GLU A 52 -18.80 15.37 9.45
C GLU A 52 -20.10 14.90 8.75
N ASN A 53 -20.16 13.67 8.23
CA ASN A 53 -21.30 13.08 7.50
C ASN A 53 -21.73 13.89 6.27
N LEU A 54 -20.82 14.66 5.67
CA LEU A 54 -21.02 15.32 4.38
C LEU A 54 -21.17 14.28 3.24
N PRO A 55 -21.63 14.64 2.02
CA PRO A 55 -21.85 13.68 0.92
C PRO A 55 -20.56 13.07 0.34
N VAL A 56 -19.44 13.14 1.06
CA VAL A 56 -18.15 12.57 0.68
C VAL A 56 -18.06 11.12 1.13
N ARG A 57 -17.52 10.27 0.25
CA ARG A 57 -17.33 8.83 0.49
C ARG A 57 -15.97 8.41 -0.04
N THR A 58 -15.31 7.51 0.68
CA THR A 58 -14.02 6.91 0.30
C THR A 58 -14.26 5.43 0.05
N LEU A 59 -13.78 4.97 -1.10
CA LEU A 59 -13.66 3.56 -1.41
C LEU A 59 -12.17 3.19 -1.38
N ILE A 60 -11.79 2.31 -0.45
CA ILE A 60 -10.44 1.73 -0.43
C ILE A 60 -10.44 0.54 -1.38
N LEU A 61 -9.59 0.60 -2.41
CA LEU A 61 -9.46 -0.49 -3.38
C LEU A 61 -8.58 -1.60 -2.80
N GLY A 62 -9.14 -2.80 -2.69
CA GLY A 62 -8.46 -4.00 -2.25
C GLY A 62 -8.02 -4.91 -3.41
N SER A 63 -7.73 -6.17 -3.06
CA SER A 63 -7.43 -7.24 -4.02
C SER A 63 -8.56 -7.43 -5.04
N LEU A 64 -8.20 -7.77 -6.29
CA LEU A 64 -9.17 -8.21 -7.30
C LEU A 64 -9.86 -9.55 -6.94
N GLY A 65 -9.34 -10.30 -5.97
CA GLY A 65 -9.84 -11.63 -5.63
C GLY A 65 -9.84 -12.57 -6.83
N LEU A 66 -10.93 -13.33 -7.00
CA LEU A 66 -11.06 -14.29 -8.11
C LEU A 66 -10.98 -13.64 -9.51
N ALA A 67 -11.34 -12.36 -9.65
CA ALA A 67 -11.25 -11.67 -10.93
C ALA A 67 -9.80 -11.50 -11.42
N ALA A 68 -8.81 -11.58 -10.52
CA ALA A 68 -7.39 -11.57 -10.87
C ALA A 68 -6.99 -12.73 -11.80
N GLN A 69 -7.69 -13.86 -11.74
CA GLN A 69 -7.45 -15.01 -12.62
C GLN A 69 -7.62 -14.66 -14.11
N ASN A 70 -8.40 -13.63 -14.44
CA ASN A 70 -8.53 -13.15 -15.82
C ASN A 70 -7.19 -12.63 -16.37
N ILE A 71 -6.35 -11.98 -15.54
CA ILE A 71 -5.03 -11.49 -15.96
C ILE A 71 -4.15 -12.66 -16.41
N PHE A 72 -4.17 -13.76 -15.65
CA PHE A 72 -3.38 -14.95 -15.95
C PHE A 72 -3.91 -15.69 -17.19
N ARG A 73 -5.23 -15.71 -17.38
CA ARG A 73 -5.86 -16.26 -18.58
C ARG A 73 -5.48 -15.48 -19.82
N ASP A 74 -5.55 -14.14 -19.76
CA ASP A 74 -5.16 -13.26 -20.88
C ASP A 74 -3.66 -13.38 -21.21
N LYS A 75 -2.86 -13.73 -20.19
CA LYS A 75 -1.43 -14.05 -20.30
C LYS A 75 -1.15 -15.54 -20.59
N ASN A 76 -2.15 -16.35 -20.90
CA ASN A 76 -1.98 -17.77 -21.24
C ASN A 76 -1.11 -18.56 -20.23
N LEU A 77 -1.20 -18.23 -18.93
CA LEU A 77 -0.48 -19.00 -17.91
C LEU A 77 -1.04 -20.42 -17.82
N SER A 78 -0.17 -21.39 -17.55
CA SER A 78 -0.55 -22.77 -17.26
C SER A 78 -0.85 -22.95 -15.77
N ASN A 79 -1.28 -24.15 -15.38
CA ASN A 79 -1.52 -24.55 -13.99
C ASN A 79 -2.54 -23.65 -13.24
N PRO A 80 -3.78 -23.51 -13.75
CA PRO A 80 -4.80 -22.67 -13.12
C PRO A 80 -5.11 -23.05 -11.66
N GLU A 81 -4.90 -24.32 -11.28
CA GLU A 81 -5.01 -24.82 -9.91
C GLU A 81 -4.05 -24.14 -8.92
N THR A 82 -2.99 -23.49 -9.42
CA THR A 82 -1.97 -22.81 -8.61
C THR A 82 -2.13 -21.28 -8.57
N TRP A 83 -3.06 -20.72 -9.35
CA TRP A 83 -3.16 -19.27 -9.53
C TRP A 83 -3.52 -18.52 -8.24
N ASP A 84 -4.29 -19.14 -7.35
CA ASP A 84 -4.64 -18.52 -6.06
C ASP A 84 -3.41 -18.28 -5.18
N ILE A 85 -2.37 -19.11 -5.32
CA ILE A 85 -1.08 -18.90 -4.64
C ILE A 85 -0.45 -17.59 -5.13
N LEU A 86 -0.36 -17.38 -6.44
CA LEU A 86 0.15 -16.12 -7.00
C LEU A 86 -0.72 -14.92 -6.61
N ILE A 87 -2.04 -15.05 -6.66
CA ILE A 87 -2.97 -13.98 -6.28
C ILE A 87 -2.75 -13.57 -4.83
N ASN A 88 -2.61 -14.53 -3.93
CA ASN A 88 -2.37 -14.25 -2.51
C ASN A 88 -0.97 -13.63 -2.28
N THR A 89 0.07 -14.20 -2.89
CA THR A 89 1.45 -13.70 -2.78
C THR A 89 1.58 -12.26 -3.27
N TYR A 90 0.96 -11.93 -4.41
CA TYR A 90 0.99 -10.59 -4.99
C TYR A 90 -0.27 -9.76 -4.66
N GLN A 91 -0.99 -10.16 -3.61
CA GLN A 91 -2.14 -9.48 -3.00
C GLN A 91 -3.26 -9.06 -3.96
N GLY A 92 -3.42 -9.78 -5.07
CA GLY A 92 -4.40 -9.47 -6.10
C GLY A 92 -4.21 -8.12 -6.78
N ASN A 93 -3.01 -7.53 -6.68
CA ASN A 93 -2.71 -6.25 -7.33
C ASN A 93 -2.57 -6.46 -8.85
N PRO A 94 -3.43 -5.84 -9.68
CA PRO A 94 -3.45 -6.10 -11.11
C PRO A 94 -2.10 -5.83 -11.80
N LEU A 95 -1.39 -4.78 -11.39
CA LEU A 95 -0.11 -4.39 -11.97
C LEU A 95 0.98 -5.41 -11.63
N TRP A 96 1.08 -5.79 -10.36
CA TRP A 96 2.09 -6.76 -9.90
C TRP A 96 1.84 -8.14 -10.50
N LEU A 97 0.59 -8.59 -10.52
CA LEU A 97 0.21 -9.85 -11.19
C LEU A 97 0.57 -9.83 -12.67
N GLY A 98 0.35 -8.71 -13.37
CA GLY A 98 0.75 -8.56 -14.77
C GLY A 98 2.26 -8.64 -14.99
N MET A 99 3.05 -8.04 -14.10
CA MET A 99 4.52 -8.12 -14.12
C MET A 99 5.00 -9.56 -13.92
N ILE A 100 4.45 -10.25 -12.93
CA ILE A 100 4.80 -11.64 -12.63
C ILE A 100 4.34 -12.59 -13.72
N ALA A 101 3.14 -12.42 -14.25
CA ALA A 101 2.68 -13.22 -15.38
C ALA A 101 3.62 -13.10 -16.58
N THR A 102 4.11 -11.89 -16.85
CA THR A 102 5.08 -11.64 -17.93
C THR A 102 6.42 -12.34 -17.63
N LEU A 103 6.93 -12.26 -16.40
CA LEU A 103 8.13 -12.99 -16.00
C LEU A 103 7.97 -14.52 -16.16
N ILE A 104 6.81 -15.06 -15.78
CA ILE A 104 6.51 -16.49 -15.89
C ILE A 104 6.48 -16.94 -17.36
N GLN A 105 5.91 -16.12 -18.24
CA GLN A 105 5.94 -16.38 -19.69
C GLN A 105 7.38 -16.43 -20.21
N GLU A 106 8.19 -15.44 -19.86
CA GLU A 106 9.54 -15.25 -20.40
C GLU A 106 10.53 -16.32 -19.93
N LEU A 107 10.50 -16.67 -18.63
CA LEU A 107 11.51 -17.54 -18.04
C LEU A 107 11.06 -19.00 -17.89
N PHE A 108 9.75 -19.22 -17.73
CA PHE A 108 9.19 -20.53 -17.39
C PHE A 108 8.21 -21.05 -18.45
N ASN A 109 8.18 -20.42 -19.64
CA ASN A 109 7.26 -20.77 -20.73
C ASN A 109 5.81 -20.89 -20.25
N SER A 110 5.36 -19.94 -19.44
CA SER A 110 4.00 -19.87 -18.87
C SER A 110 3.70 -20.93 -17.80
N ARG A 111 4.65 -21.78 -17.40
CA ARG A 111 4.43 -22.83 -16.38
C ARG A 111 4.58 -22.26 -14.96
N VAL A 112 3.45 -22.08 -14.29
CA VAL A 112 3.40 -21.48 -12.95
C VAL A 112 4.02 -22.40 -11.90
N THR A 113 3.90 -23.72 -12.04
CA THR A 113 4.50 -24.67 -11.10
C THR A 113 6.03 -24.59 -11.05
N GLU A 114 6.70 -24.30 -12.17
CA GLU A 114 8.15 -24.09 -12.19
C GLU A 114 8.53 -22.79 -11.47
N PHE A 115 7.74 -21.73 -11.63
CA PHE A 115 7.92 -20.48 -10.91
C PHE A 115 7.66 -20.61 -9.40
N LEU A 116 6.70 -21.43 -8.99
CA LEU A 116 6.37 -21.65 -7.59
C LEU A 116 7.34 -22.59 -6.86
N TYR A 117 8.32 -23.16 -7.55
CA TYR A 117 9.39 -23.93 -6.91
C TYR A 117 10.32 -23.06 -6.05
N TYR A 118 10.31 -21.74 -6.25
CA TYR A 118 11.09 -20.79 -5.45
C TYR A 118 10.26 -20.38 -4.21
N ASP A 119 10.78 -20.66 -3.01
CA ASP A 119 10.06 -20.51 -1.74
C ASP A 119 9.76 -19.05 -1.32
N GLU A 120 10.43 -18.07 -1.94
CA GLU A 120 10.23 -16.64 -1.64
C GLU A 120 9.42 -15.92 -2.73
N PRO A 121 8.63 -14.88 -2.36
CA PRO A 121 8.04 -13.98 -3.33
C PRO A 121 9.12 -13.37 -4.23
N ILE A 122 9.12 -13.76 -5.50
CA ILE A 122 10.06 -13.19 -6.47
C ILE A 122 9.68 -11.74 -6.71
N LEU A 123 10.63 -10.84 -6.45
CA LEU A 123 10.54 -9.43 -6.78
C LEU A 123 11.32 -9.20 -8.07
N CYS A 124 10.65 -9.25 -9.22
CA CYS A 124 11.28 -8.89 -10.49
C CYS A 124 11.69 -7.42 -10.52
N ASP A 125 12.64 -7.04 -11.38
CA ASP A 125 13.17 -5.68 -11.44
C ASP A 125 12.08 -4.62 -11.58
N SER A 126 11.06 -4.89 -12.42
CA SER A 126 9.93 -3.97 -12.61
C SER A 126 9.09 -3.79 -11.35
N LEU A 127 8.86 -4.86 -10.59
CA LEU A 127 8.16 -4.81 -9.31
C LEU A 127 9.00 -4.09 -8.24
N GLN A 128 10.31 -4.34 -8.20
CA GLN A 128 11.22 -3.64 -7.29
C GLN A 128 11.22 -2.13 -7.55
N GLU A 129 11.25 -1.68 -8.81
CA GLU A 129 11.17 -0.25 -9.12
C GLU A 129 9.83 0.38 -8.68
N GLN A 130 8.69 -0.35 -8.76
CA GLN A 130 7.43 0.15 -8.21
C GLN A 130 7.49 0.29 -6.67
N LEU A 131 7.98 -0.72 -5.98
CA LEU A 131 8.10 -0.71 -4.51
C LEU A 131 9.09 0.38 -4.05
N LYS A 132 10.18 0.57 -4.78
CA LYS A 132 11.17 1.64 -4.58
C LYS A 132 10.54 3.02 -4.69
N LEU A 133 9.71 3.27 -5.69
CA LEU A 133 8.99 4.56 -5.82
C LEU A 133 8.11 4.82 -4.59
N HIS A 134 7.36 3.82 -4.12
CA HIS A 134 6.57 3.96 -2.89
C HIS A 134 7.44 4.21 -1.66
N PHE A 135 8.54 3.47 -1.52
CA PHE A 135 9.45 3.58 -0.38
C PHE A 135 10.22 4.91 -0.36
N GLN A 136 10.68 5.41 -1.50
CA GLN A 136 11.45 6.65 -1.59
C GLN A 136 10.66 7.87 -1.10
N ARG A 137 9.35 7.89 -1.36
CA ARG A 137 8.43 8.96 -0.96
C ARG A 137 8.21 9.07 0.55
N LEU A 138 8.56 8.05 1.31
CA LEU A 138 8.35 8.02 2.76
C LEU A 138 9.28 9.00 3.48
N SER A 139 8.78 9.59 4.56
CA SER A 139 9.58 10.37 5.49
C SER A 139 10.65 9.53 6.18
N PRO A 140 11.70 10.14 6.77
CA PRO A 140 12.70 9.41 7.54
C PRO A 140 12.08 8.54 8.65
N GLN A 141 11.08 9.08 9.38
CA GLN A 141 10.39 8.35 10.45
C GLN A 141 9.55 7.19 9.89
N GLU A 142 8.85 7.40 8.78
CA GLU A 142 8.09 6.34 8.11
C GLU A 142 8.99 5.19 7.65
N LYS A 143 10.15 5.51 7.07
CA LYS A 143 11.17 4.51 6.71
C LYS A 143 11.65 3.74 7.93
N THR A 144 11.97 4.43 9.03
CA THR A 144 12.37 3.77 10.29
C THR A 144 11.31 2.77 10.77
N VAL A 145 10.04 3.18 10.82
CA VAL A 145 8.93 2.30 11.26
C VAL A 145 8.76 1.11 10.32
N ILE A 146 8.76 1.32 9.00
CA ILE A 146 8.64 0.22 8.04
C ILE A 146 9.83 -0.73 8.13
N THR A 147 11.06 -0.23 8.26
CA THR A 147 12.27 -1.06 8.40
C THR A 147 12.17 -1.95 9.63
N VAL A 148 11.76 -1.38 10.77
CA VAL A 148 11.54 -2.13 12.02
C VAL A 148 10.48 -3.22 11.81
N LEU A 149 9.31 -2.87 11.27
CA LEU A 149 8.24 -3.84 10.96
C LEU A 149 8.66 -4.93 9.97
N SER A 150 9.53 -4.60 9.02
CA SER A 150 9.94 -5.52 7.96
C SER A 150 11.01 -6.52 8.42
N HIS A 151 11.83 -6.14 9.40
CA HIS A 151 12.87 -7.01 9.97
C HIS A 151 12.39 -7.80 11.20
N SER A 152 11.24 -7.44 11.77
CA SER A 152 10.65 -8.19 12.87
C SER A 152 10.11 -9.55 12.41
N SER A 153 10.42 -10.58 13.20
CA SER A 153 9.85 -11.93 13.09
C SER A 153 8.42 -11.99 13.63
N GLU A 154 8.07 -11.12 14.57
CA GLU A 154 6.75 -11.07 15.22
C GLU A 154 5.96 -9.82 14.81
N ILE A 155 4.63 -9.92 14.90
CA ILE A 155 3.73 -8.77 14.77
C ILE A 155 3.98 -7.78 15.92
N MET A 156 3.95 -6.48 15.63
CA MET A 156 4.28 -5.46 16.63
C MET A 156 3.11 -4.54 16.94
N ASN A 157 2.93 -4.28 18.23
CA ASN A 157 2.03 -3.26 18.74
C ASN A 157 2.76 -1.90 18.91
N LEU A 158 2.03 -0.87 19.35
CA LEU A 158 2.60 0.46 19.55
C LEU A 158 3.77 0.49 20.54
N GLN A 159 3.69 -0.28 21.63
CA GLN A 159 4.70 -0.27 22.69
C GLN A 159 6.02 -0.88 22.21
N SER A 160 5.94 -2.01 21.49
CA SER A 160 7.10 -2.64 20.85
C SER A 160 7.74 -1.70 19.83
N LEU A 161 6.94 -1.04 19.00
CA LEU A 161 7.43 -0.06 18.02
C LEU A 161 8.10 1.14 18.66
N ALA A 162 7.54 1.71 19.72
CA ALA A 162 8.15 2.83 20.44
C ALA A 162 9.54 2.47 20.96
N THR A 163 9.69 1.26 21.48
CA THR A 163 10.95 0.76 22.04
C THR A 163 12.02 0.58 20.96
N GLN A 164 11.65 0.03 19.81
CA GLN A 164 12.61 -0.24 18.71
C GLN A 164 12.97 0.99 17.89
N THR A 165 12.02 1.89 17.65
CA THR A 165 12.21 3.06 16.77
C THR A 165 12.85 4.25 17.48
N LYS A 166 12.79 4.30 18.82
CA LYS A 166 13.23 5.44 19.66
C LYS A 166 12.52 6.77 19.33
N LEU A 167 11.39 6.72 18.63
CA LEU A 167 10.55 7.89 18.38
C LEU A 167 9.79 8.26 19.66
N SER A 168 9.51 9.54 19.85
CA SER A 168 8.55 9.95 20.88
C SER A 168 7.16 9.40 20.56
N ASN A 169 6.30 9.26 21.58
CA ASN A 169 4.93 8.75 21.39
C ASN A 169 4.16 9.57 20.34
N SER A 170 4.31 10.90 20.33
CA SER A 170 3.66 11.78 19.36
C SER A 170 4.17 11.52 17.93
N GLU A 171 5.49 11.40 17.76
CA GLU A 171 6.08 11.11 16.45
C GLU A 171 5.66 9.74 15.94
N LEU A 172 5.67 8.71 16.78
CA LEU A 172 5.26 7.36 16.41
C LEU A 172 3.80 7.31 15.97
N LEU A 173 2.89 7.92 16.72
CA LEU A 173 1.47 7.96 16.38
C LEU A 173 1.22 8.67 15.04
N ASN A 174 1.85 9.83 14.83
CA ASN A 174 1.75 10.55 13.56
C ASN A 174 2.35 9.76 12.39
N THR A 175 3.45 9.05 12.63
CA THR A 175 4.12 8.21 11.62
C THR A 175 3.25 7.02 11.22
N ILE A 176 2.67 6.31 12.19
CA ILE A 176 1.77 5.19 11.92
C ILE A 176 0.50 5.66 11.21
N GLN A 177 -0.10 6.77 11.65
CA GLN A 177 -1.26 7.34 10.98
C GLN A 177 -0.93 7.70 9.52
N SER A 178 0.26 8.24 9.28
CA SER A 178 0.77 8.55 7.94
C SER A 178 0.91 7.29 7.07
N LEU A 179 1.50 6.23 7.61
CA LEU A 179 1.64 4.95 6.90
C LEU A 179 0.30 4.28 6.58
N ILE A 180 -0.68 4.39 7.48
CA ILE A 180 -2.06 3.92 7.26
C ILE A 180 -2.72 4.75 6.15
N ARG A 181 -2.54 6.09 6.13
CA ARG A 181 -3.05 6.96 5.05
C ARG A 181 -2.52 6.60 3.68
N ARG A 182 -1.28 6.08 3.62
CA ARG A 182 -0.61 5.59 2.41
C ARG A 182 -0.98 4.13 2.06
N PHE A 183 -1.81 3.47 2.88
CA PHE A 183 -2.19 2.06 2.73
C PHE A 183 -1.00 1.09 2.77
N LEU A 184 0.12 1.48 3.40
CA LEU A 184 1.32 0.64 3.50
C LEU A 184 1.37 -0.20 4.78
N VAL A 185 0.64 0.26 5.81
CA VAL A 185 0.46 -0.43 7.08
C VAL A 185 -1.04 -0.63 7.33
N VAL A 186 -1.40 -1.86 7.69
CA VAL A 186 -2.74 -2.23 8.15
C VAL A 186 -2.71 -2.52 9.64
N ARG A 187 -3.88 -2.42 10.26
CA ARG A 187 -4.10 -2.74 11.66
C ARG A 187 -4.81 -4.08 11.75
N GLU A 188 -4.35 -4.93 12.65
CA GLU A 188 -5.01 -6.18 13.00
C GLU A 188 -5.24 -6.21 14.51
N GLU A 189 -6.41 -6.68 14.93
CA GLU A 189 -6.75 -6.83 16.34
C GLU A 189 -6.66 -8.31 16.71
N GLN A 190 -5.85 -8.61 17.73
CA GLN A 190 -5.74 -9.95 18.32
C GLN A 190 -5.73 -9.80 19.83
N ASP A 191 -6.56 -10.57 20.54
CA ASP A 191 -6.66 -10.55 22.00
C ASP A 191 -6.80 -9.13 22.62
N ASN A 192 -7.64 -8.28 22.00
CA ASN A 192 -7.84 -6.86 22.36
C ASN A 192 -6.58 -5.98 22.24
N VAL A 193 -5.56 -6.42 21.50
CA VAL A 193 -4.35 -5.67 21.21
C VAL A 193 -4.29 -5.36 19.72
N THR A 194 -3.99 -4.10 19.38
CA THR A 194 -3.78 -3.69 17.99
C THR A 194 -2.33 -3.90 17.57
N PHE A 195 -2.14 -4.64 16.49
CA PHE A 195 -0.88 -4.89 15.82
C PHE A 195 -0.83 -4.18 14.47
N PHE A 196 0.38 -3.86 14.02
CA PHE A 196 0.64 -3.19 12.75
C PHE A 196 1.37 -4.12 11.81
N ILE A 197 0.88 -4.22 10.58
CA ILE A 197 1.39 -5.15 9.57
C ILE A 197 1.71 -4.36 8.31
N VAL A 198 2.94 -4.50 7.81
CA VAL A 198 3.36 -3.93 6.53
C VAL A 198 2.90 -4.85 5.40
N ASN A 199 2.59 -4.25 4.26
CA ASN A 199 2.43 -4.97 3.00
C ASN A 199 3.55 -6.03 2.79
N PRO A 200 3.24 -7.33 2.58
CA PRO A 200 4.25 -8.38 2.50
C PRO A 200 5.31 -8.16 1.43
N LEU A 201 4.94 -7.66 0.23
CA LEU A 201 5.92 -7.39 -0.82
C LEU A 201 6.81 -6.20 -0.48
N LEU A 202 6.25 -5.16 0.15
CA LEU A 202 7.05 -4.05 0.66
C LEU A 202 8.00 -4.52 1.76
N LYS A 203 7.56 -5.42 2.64
CA LYS A 203 8.39 -6.06 3.66
C LYS A 203 9.56 -6.81 3.02
N GLU A 204 9.32 -7.63 2.01
CA GLU A 204 10.38 -8.35 1.28
C GLU A 204 11.32 -7.41 0.52
N TYR A 205 10.81 -6.32 -0.05
CA TYR A 205 11.66 -5.29 -0.67
C TYR A 205 12.57 -4.61 0.36
N VAL A 206 12.04 -4.25 1.53
CA VAL A 206 12.78 -3.53 2.57
C VAL A 206 13.84 -4.42 3.24
N LYS A 207 13.62 -5.72 3.34
CA LYS A 207 14.64 -6.67 3.83
C LYS A 207 15.87 -6.78 2.92
N LYS A 208 15.74 -6.40 1.65
CA LYS A 208 16.79 -6.53 0.62
C LYS A 208 17.65 -5.28 0.45
N ILE A 209 17.35 -4.18 1.15
CA ILE A 209 18.03 -2.87 1.03
C ILE A 209 18.68 -2.41 2.33
#